data_AF-A0AAC8TGC1-F1
#
_entry.id   AF-A0AAC8TGC1-F1
#
_cell.length_a   1.000
_cell.length_b   1.000
_cell.length_c   1.000
_cell.angle_alpha   90.00
_cell.angle_beta   90.00
_cell.angle_gamma   90.00
#
_symmetry.space_group_name_H-M   'P 1'
#
loop_
_entity.id
_entity.type
_entity.pdbx_description
1 polymer ?
#
loop_
_entity_poly.entity_id
_entity_poly.type
_entity_poly.pdbx_seq_one_letter_code
_entity_poly.pdbx_strand_id
1 'polypeptide(L)'
;MAPYELQQVPAAETRYLRHVVLRPHQRPEELVYPGDDAPDTVHFALYVGDQQHGVASLYREPRPGTKSTTEWRLRGMAVLASNQGRGYGAALLQACIDHAARQGGTRLWCNARTTASGFYKRLGFAVEGAEFELPGIGPHYLMWRPL
;
A
#
# COMPACT_ATOMS: atom_id res chain seq x y z
N MET A 1 0.43 25.30 2.34
CA MET A 1 0.37 24.10 1.48
C MET A 1 1.16 22.99 2.15
N ALA A 2 0.71 21.75 2.09
CA ALA A 2 1.50 20.62 2.57
C ALA A 2 2.83 20.60 1.79
N PRO A 3 3.97 20.24 2.41
CA PRO A 3 5.28 20.28 1.77
C PRO A 3 5.49 19.15 0.75
N TYR A 4 4.41 18.53 0.28
CA TYR A 4 4.39 17.39 -0.64
C TYR A 4 3.17 17.45 -1.54
N GLU A 5 3.26 16.76 -2.67
CA GLU A 5 2.18 16.53 -3.61
C GLU A 5 1.84 15.05 -3.69
N LEU A 6 0.55 14.72 -3.79
CA LEU A 6 0.06 13.36 -4.02
C LEU A 6 -0.50 13.29 -5.44
N GLN A 7 0.00 12.33 -6.22
CA GLN A 7 -0.42 12.14 -7.61
C GLN A 7 -0.87 10.69 -7.81
N GLN A 8 -1.90 10.52 -8.64
CA GLN A 8 -2.19 9.21 -9.23
C GLN A 8 -1.19 8.97 -10.35
N VAL A 9 -0.57 7.79 -10.35
CA VAL A 9 0.50 7.45 -11.30
C VAL A 9 0.26 6.09 -11.94
N PRO A 10 0.85 5.79 -13.11
CA PRO A 10 0.87 4.45 -13.66
C PRO A 10 1.61 3.46 -12.75
N ALA A 11 1.28 2.17 -12.85
CA ALA A 11 1.95 1.10 -12.09
C ALA A 11 3.49 1.13 -12.24
N ALA A 12 3.98 1.47 -13.43
CA ALA A 12 5.40 1.54 -13.75
C ALA A 12 6.18 2.50 -12.83
N GLU A 13 5.58 3.63 -12.46
CA GLU A 13 6.22 4.63 -11.59
C GLU A 13 6.38 4.16 -10.14
N THR A 14 5.68 3.10 -9.74
CA THR A 14 5.84 2.53 -8.39
C THR A 14 7.04 1.61 -8.25
N ARG A 15 7.58 1.11 -9.39
CA ARG A 15 8.57 0.02 -9.41
C ARG A 15 9.88 0.39 -8.75
N TYR A 16 10.33 1.64 -8.90
CA TYR A 16 11.56 2.10 -8.26
C TYR A 16 11.49 1.99 -6.73
N LEU A 17 10.43 2.53 -6.10
CA LEU A 17 10.27 2.44 -4.64
C LEU A 17 9.92 1.04 -4.15
N ARG A 18 9.18 0.24 -4.94
CA ARG A 18 9.04 -1.20 -4.66
C ARG A 18 10.41 -1.88 -4.60
N HIS A 19 11.32 -1.56 -5.51
CA HIS A 19 12.66 -2.12 -5.53
C HIS A 19 13.45 -1.71 -4.30
N VAL A 20 13.72 -0.41 -4.15
CA VAL A 20 14.66 0.07 -3.12
C VAL A 20 14.15 -0.15 -1.69
N VAL A 21 12.83 -0.19 -1.46
CA VAL A 21 12.26 -0.35 -0.12
C VAL A 21 11.78 -1.79 0.15
N LEU A 22 11.12 -2.42 -0.83
CA LEU A 22 10.42 -3.69 -0.57
C LEU A 22 11.21 -4.91 -1.03
N ARG A 23 11.92 -4.82 -2.15
CA ARG A 23 12.57 -5.94 -2.84
C ARG A 23 13.93 -5.54 -3.42
N PRO A 24 14.91 -5.19 -2.56
CA PRO A 24 16.22 -4.72 -3.03
C PRO A 24 17.01 -5.82 -3.78
N HIS A 25 16.62 -7.09 -3.62
CA HIS A 25 17.24 -8.24 -4.28
C HIS A 25 16.66 -8.57 -5.67
N GLN A 26 15.57 -7.91 -6.08
CA GLN A 26 14.94 -8.09 -7.40
C GLN A 26 15.18 -6.86 -8.26
N ARG A 27 15.04 -6.97 -9.58
CA ARG A 27 15.15 -5.81 -10.49
C ARG A 27 13.82 -5.05 -10.60
N PRO A 28 13.80 -3.72 -10.81
CA PRO A 28 12.57 -2.95 -10.95
C PRO A 28 11.59 -3.50 -11.98
N GLU A 29 12.08 -4.01 -13.11
CA GLU A 29 11.28 -4.64 -14.17
C GLU A 29 10.58 -5.94 -13.74
N GLU A 30 11.05 -6.59 -12.69
CA GLU A 30 10.45 -7.81 -12.12
C GLU A 30 9.34 -7.48 -11.11
N LEU A 31 9.18 -6.21 -10.72
CA LEU A 31 8.24 -5.75 -9.70
C LEU A 31 6.89 -5.34 -10.28
N VAL A 32 6.45 -6.12 -11.27
CA VAL A 32 5.09 -6.10 -11.81
C VAL A 32 4.25 -7.05 -10.97
N TYR A 33 3.25 -6.52 -10.29
CA TYR A 33 2.41 -7.30 -9.40
C TYR A 33 1.13 -7.73 -10.12
N PRO A 34 0.65 -8.97 -9.90
CA PRO A 34 -0.67 -9.35 -10.37
C PRO A 34 -1.73 -8.36 -9.90
N GLY A 35 -2.55 -7.90 -10.85
CA GLY A 35 -3.60 -6.90 -10.64
C GLY A 35 -3.18 -5.44 -10.80
N ASP A 36 -1.89 -5.13 -11.08
CA ASP A 36 -1.43 -3.74 -11.27
C ASP A 36 -2.24 -3.02 -12.36
N ASP A 37 -2.50 -3.69 -13.48
CA ASP A 37 -3.22 -3.11 -14.62
C ASP A 37 -4.73 -3.43 -14.60
N ALA A 38 -5.29 -3.88 -13.47
CA ALA A 38 -6.72 -4.13 -13.37
C ALA A 38 -7.51 -2.81 -13.45
N PRO A 39 -8.73 -2.78 -14.03
CA PRO A 39 -9.47 -1.54 -14.29
C PRO A 39 -9.76 -0.69 -13.04
N ASP A 40 -9.94 -1.34 -11.89
CA ASP A 40 -10.22 -0.68 -10.61
C ASP A 40 -8.96 -0.44 -9.77
N THR A 41 -7.77 -0.81 -10.25
CA THR A 41 -6.53 -0.59 -9.50
C THR A 41 -6.08 0.86 -9.66
N VAL A 42 -5.66 1.47 -8.54
CA VAL A 42 -5.05 2.81 -8.54
C VAL A 42 -3.70 2.77 -7.84
N HIS A 43 -2.77 3.58 -8.33
CA HIS A 43 -1.48 3.80 -7.69
C HIS A 43 -1.31 5.27 -7.34
N PHE A 44 -0.74 5.52 -6.18
CA PHE A 44 -0.39 6.85 -5.72
C PHE A 44 1.11 6.97 -5.52
N ALA A 45 1.65 8.12 -5.88
CA ALA A 45 2.99 8.54 -5.55
C ALA A 45 2.93 9.84 -4.74
N LEU A 46 3.87 9.99 -3.80
CA LEU A 46 4.09 11.20 -3.03
C LEU A 46 5.41 11.83 -3.47
N TYR A 47 5.34 13.10 -3.87
CA TYR A 47 6.45 13.90 -4.36
C TYR A 47 6.77 15.06 -3.40
N VAL A 48 8.05 15.41 -3.30
CA VAL A 48 8.53 16.64 -2.64
C VAL A 48 9.45 17.34 -3.62
N GLY A 49 8.98 18.45 -4.20
CA GLY A 49 9.56 18.93 -5.46
C GLY A 49 9.45 17.83 -6.52
N ASP A 50 10.53 17.59 -7.27
CA ASP A 50 10.54 16.59 -8.35
C ASP A 50 10.93 15.18 -7.88
N GLN A 51 11.11 14.97 -6.57
CA GLN A 51 11.57 13.68 -6.03
C GLN A 51 10.43 12.84 -5.49
N GLN A 52 10.34 11.58 -5.92
CA GLN A 52 9.38 10.60 -5.41
C GLN A 52 9.86 10.03 -4.06
N HIS A 53 9.06 10.16 -3.01
CA HIS A 53 9.42 9.73 -1.66
C HIS A 53 8.60 8.57 -1.12
N GLY A 54 7.42 8.31 -1.70
CA GLY A 54 6.59 7.19 -1.31
C GLY A 54 5.59 6.79 -2.38
N VAL A 55 5.16 5.54 -2.32
CA VAL A 55 4.14 4.97 -3.21
C VAL A 55 3.18 4.07 -2.43
N ALA A 56 1.96 3.93 -2.95
CA ALA A 56 0.98 2.94 -2.51
C ALA A 56 0.16 2.47 -3.70
N SER A 57 -0.35 1.25 -3.64
CA SER A 57 -1.22 0.68 -4.68
C SER A 57 -2.46 0.08 -4.02
N LEU A 58 -3.62 0.29 -4.62
CA LEU A 58 -4.91 -0.12 -4.09
C LEU A 58 -5.70 -0.89 -5.14
N TYR A 59 -6.17 -2.09 -4.76
CA TYR A 59 -6.79 -3.05 -5.66
C TYR A 59 -8.19 -3.37 -5.13
N ARG A 60 -9.21 -3.44 -5.99
CA ARG A 60 -10.51 -3.98 -5.60
C ARG A 60 -10.41 -5.50 -5.50
N GLU A 61 -10.17 -6.00 -4.29
CA GLU A 61 -9.87 -7.41 -4.04
C GLU A 61 -10.46 -7.81 -2.68
N PRO A 62 -11.25 -8.88 -2.58
CA PRO A 62 -11.76 -9.38 -1.29
C PRO A 62 -10.63 -9.93 -0.42
N ARG A 63 -10.76 -9.81 0.91
CA ARG A 63 -9.89 -10.56 1.83
C ARG A 63 -10.01 -12.07 1.60
N PRO A 64 -8.96 -12.84 1.94
CA PRO A 64 -9.00 -14.30 1.91
C PRO A 64 -10.23 -14.85 2.63
N GLY A 65 -10.91 -15.84 2.02
CA GLY A 65 -12.09 -16.47 2.59
C GLY A 65 -13.40 -15.67 2.45
N THR A 66 -13.37 -14.49 1.83
CA THR A 66 -14.57 -13.67 1.56
C THR A 66 -14.88 -13.58 0.06
N LYS A 67 -16.08 -13.12 -0.28
CA LYS A 67 -16.51 -12.86 -1.67
C LYS A 67 -16.99 -11.42 -1.87
N SER A 68 -16.48 -10.49 -1.06
CA SER A 68 -16.92 -9.09 -1.10
C SER A 68 -16.47 -8.37 -2.37
N THR A 69 -17.35 -7.53 -2.92
CA THR A 69 -17.05 -6.63 -4.05
C THR A 69 -16.74 -5.19 -3.59
N THR A 70 -16.81 -4.93 -2.29
CA THR A 70 -16.61 -3.61 -1.67
C THR A 70 -15.38 -3.57 -0.76
N GLU A 71 -14.57 -4.62 -0.75
CA GLU A 71 -13.29 -4.64 -0.05
C GLU A 71 -12.13 -4.28 -0.98
N TRP A 72 -11.12 -3.64 -0.39
CA TRP A 72 -9.97 -3.13 -1.11
C TRP A 72 -8.67 -3.53 -0.44
N ARG A 73 -7.71 -4.01 -1.23
CA ARG A 73 -6.40 -4.43 -0.76
C ARG A 73 -5.36 -3.35 -1.00
N LEU A 74 -4.63 -2.97 0.04
CA LEU A 74 -3.41 -2.19 -0.07
C LEU A 74 -2.23 -3.10 -0.38
N ARG A 75 -1.43 -2.72 -1.37
CA ARG A 75 -0.16 -3.37 -1.70
C ARG A 75 0.89 -2.34 -2.10
N GLY A 76 2.16 -2.80 -2.13
CA GLY A 76 3.26 -1.99 -2.64
C GLY A 76 3.51 -0.70 -1.87
N MET A 77 3.03 -0.59 -0.63
CA MET A 77 3.19 0.61 0.18
C MET A 77 4.64 0.74 0.63
N ALA A 78 5.30 1.82 0.22
CA ALA A 78 6.72 2.05 0.46
C ALA A 78 6.98 3.55 0.67
N VAL A 79 7.85 3.87 1.62
CA VAL A 79 8.39 5.22 1.83
C VAL A 79 9.90 5.08 2.03
N LEU A 80 10.69 5.92 1.36
CA LEU A 80 12.14 5.94 1.52
C LEU A 80 12.52 6.04 3.01
N ALA A 81 13.49 5.23 3.44
CA ALA A 81 13.89 5.12 4.84
C ALA A 81 14.26 6.48 5.45
N SER A 82 14.99 7.32 4.70
CA SER A 82 15.37 8.68 5.08
C SER A 82 14.20 9.65 5.27
N ASN A 83 12.99 9.27 4.88
CA ASN A 83 11.78 10.10 4.92
C ASN A 83 10.65 9.49 5.76
N GLN A 84 10.91 8.38 6.46
CA GLN A 84 9.94 7.81 7.41
C GLN A 84 9.76 8.74 8.63
N GLY A 85 8.61 8.62 9.31
CA GLY A 85 8.27 9.49 10.44
C GLY A 85 7.76 10.90 10.06
N ARG A 86 7.80 11.27 8.78
CA ARG A 86 7.33 12.58 8.27
C ARG A 86 5.85 12.64 7.91
N GLY A 87 5.09 11.58 8.19
CA GLY A 87 3.66 11.48 7.84
C GLY A 87 3.36 11.03 6.40
N TYR A 88 4.37 10.83 5.54
CA TYR A 88 4.15 10.46 4.12
C TYR A 88 3.39 9.16 3.92
N GLY A 89 3.67 8.14 4.73
CA GLY A 89 2.90 6.90 4.70
C GLY A 89 1.43 7.12 5.07
N ALA A 90 1.15 7.95 6.08
CA ALA A 90 -0.23 8.26 6.46
C ALA A 90 -0.96 9.05 5.35
N ALA A 91 -0.28 9.99 4.69
CA ALA A 91 -0.82 10.74 3.56
C ALA A 91 -1.18 9.83 2.37
N LEU A 92 -0.28 8.91 1.99
CA LEU A 92 -0.54 7.91 0.95
C LEU A 92 -1.71 6.99 1.32
N LEU A 93 -1.74 6.53 2.57
CA LEU A 93 -2.85 5.70 3.05
C LEU A 93 -4.18 6.46 2.98
N GLN A 94 -4.20 7.74 3.37
CA GLN A 94 -5.40 8.57 3.30
C GLN A 94 -5.91 8.71 1.86
N ALA A 95 -5.02 8.92 0.89
CA ALA A 95 -5.41 8.95 -0.52
C ALA A 95 -6.07 7.63 -0.98
N CYS A 96 -5.56 6.50 -0.52
CA CYS A 96 -6.18 5.19 -0.77
C CYS A 96 -7.54 5.04 -0.08
N ILE A 97 -7.68 5.49 1.17
CA ILE A 97 -8.95 5.49 1.92
C ILE A 97 -10.01 6.31 1.16
N ASP A 98 -9.66 7.53 0.78
CA ASP A 98 -10.55 8.45 0.08
C ASP A 98 -10.95 7.90 -1.29
N HIS A 99 -10.03 7.24 -1.99
CA HIS A 99 -10.35 6.54 -3.24
C HIS A 99 -11.33 5.39 -3.00
N ALA A 100 -11.03 4.49 -2.07
CA ALA A 100 -11.88 3.34 -1.78
C ALA A 100 -13.30 3.78 -1.37
N ALA A 101 -13.42 4.76 -0.49
CA ALA A 101 -14.70 5.30 -0.03
C ALA A 101 -15.52 5.90 -1.18
N ARG A 102 -14.91 6.71 -2.06
CA ARG A 102 -15.57 7.25 -3.26
C ARG A 102 -16.07 6.16 -4.21
N GLN A 103 -15.44 4.99 -4.19
CA GLN A 103 -15.81 3.83 -5.01
C GLN A 103 -16.76 2.85 -4.30
N GLY A 104 -17.41 3.29 -3.20
CA GLY A 104 -18.35 2.48 -2.43
C GLY A 104 -17.68 1.37 -1.61
N GLY A 105 -16.38 1.49 -1.33
CA GLY A 105 -15.65 0.57 -0.49
C GLY A 105 -16.13 0.62 0.96
N THR A 106 -16.17 -0.53 1.62
CA THR A 106 -16.58 -0.67 3.03
C THR A 106 -15.43 -1.02 3.96
N ARG A 107 -14.30 -1.49 3.41
CA ARG A 107 -13.15 -1.96 4.18
C ARG A 107 -11.87 -1.93 3.35
N LEU A 108 -10.77 -1.63 4.04
CA LEU A 108 -9.41 -1.85 3.55
C LEU A 108 -8.77 -3.02 4.26
N TRP A 109 -7.88 -3.72 3.55
CA TRP A 109 -7.04 -4.74 4.12
C TRP A 109 -5.65 -4.79 3.49
N CYS A 110 -4.71 -5.43 4.18
CA CYS A 110 -3.38 -5.70 3.66
C CYS A 110 -2.77 -6.94 4.31
N ASN A 111 -1.77 -7.50 3.63
CA ASN A 111 -0.78 -8.34 4.29
C ASN A 111 0.34 -7.41 4.73
N ALA A 112 0.27 -6.94 5.97
CA ALA A 112 1.26 -6.03 6.54
C ALA A 112 2.49 -6.82 6.99
N ARG A 113 3.70 -6.38 6.64
CA ARG A 113 4.91 -6.87 7.31
C ARG A 113 4.76 -6.69 8.81
N THR A 114 5.22 -7.63 9.61
CA THR A 114 5.10 -7.52 11.07
C THR A 114 5.83 -6.30 11.63
N THR A 115 6.95 -5.92 11.00
CA THR A 115 7.67 -4.66 11.26
C THR A 115 6.86 -3.39 10.97
N ALA A 116 5.87 -3.44 10.08
CA ALA A 116 4.98 -2.34 9.75
C ALA A 116 3.63 -2.39 10.51
N SER A 117 3.38 -3.43 11.30
CA SER A 117 2.08 -3.61 11.98
C SER A 117 1.74 -2.45 12.92
N GLY A 118 2.71 -1.89 13.63
CA GLY A 118 2.53 -0.72 14.49
C GLY A 118 2.10 0.55 13.74
N PHE A 119 2.55 0.71 12.49
CA PHE A 119 2.11 1.81 11.62
C PHE A 119 0.62 1.66 11.28
N TYR A 120 0.19 0.48 10.83
CA TYR A 120 -1.21 0.22 10.48
C TYR A 120 -2.14 0.28 11.70
N LYS A 121 -1.71 -0.25 12.87
CA LYS A 121 -2.48 -0.17 14.12
C LYS A 121 -2.81 1.27 14.52
N ARG A 122 -1.83 2.18 14.44
CA ARG A 122 -2.05 3.61 14.72
C ARG A 122 -3.04 4.28 13.76
N LEU A 123 -3.25 3.69 12.59
CA LEU A 123 -4.16 4.17 11.55
C LEU A 123 -5.47 3.36 11.52
N GLY A 124 -5.80 2.68 12.62
CA GLY A 124 -7.08 2.02 12.83
C GLY A 124 -7.20 0.62 12.26
N PHE A 125 -6.10 0.00 11.81
CA PHE A 125 -6.14 -1.40 11.39
C PHE A 125 -6.05 -2.36 12.58
N ALA A 126 -6.87 -3.40 12.55
CA ALA A 126 -6.78 -4.56 13.45
C ALA A 126 -6.05 -5.72 12.76
N VAL A 127 -5.35 -6.54 13.55
CA VAL A 127 -4.78 -7.81 13.09
C VAL A 127 -5.91 -8.86 13.04
N GLU A 128 -5.91 -9.67 12.00
CA GLU A 128 -6.81 -10.80 11.83
C GLU A 128 -5.99 -12.10 11.71
N GLY A 129 -6.23 -13.04 12.62
CA GLY A 129 -5.53 -14.32 12.66
C GLY A 129 -4.10 -14.24 13.19
N ALA A 130 -3.33 -15.29 12.89
CA ALA A 130 -1.95 -15.45 13.34
C ALA A 130 -0.94 -14.80 12.37
N GLU A 131 0.30 -14.65 12.82
CA GLU A 131 1.43 -14.33 11.94
C GLU A 131 1.61 -15.46 10.92
N PHE A 132 1.94 -15.10 9.68
CA PHE A 132 2.30 -16.06 8.63
C PHE A 132 3.48 -15.56 7.82
N GLU A 133 4.21 -16.48 7.20
CA GLU A 133 5.37 -16.16 6.39
C GLU A 133 5.02 -16.14 4.90
N LEU A 134 5.48 -15.12 4.19
CA LEU A 134 5.42 -15.06 2.74
C LEU A 134 6.81 -15.36 2.16
N PRO A 135 6.94 -16.35 1.24
CA PRO A 135 8.23 -16.74 0.68
C PRO A 135 9.01 -15.57 0.08
N GLY A 136 10.26 -15.39 0.51
CA GLY A 136 11.14 -14.31 0.05
C GLY A 136 10.76 -12.90 0.54
N ILE A 137 9.76 -12.77 1.42
CA ILE A 137 9.28 -11.49 1.96
C ILE A 137 9.35 -11.47 3.49
N GLY A 138 9.17 -12.62 4.14
CA GLY A 138 9.25 -12.78 5.58
C GLY A 138 7.88 -12.70 6.28
N PRO A 139 7.85 -12.40 7.59
CA PRO A 139 6.66 -12.51 8.42
C PRO A 139 5.66 -11.35 8.21
N HIS A 140 4.37 -11.69 8.16
CA HIS A 140 3.26 -10.77 7.93
C HIS A 140 2.06 -11.08 8.83
N TYR A 141 1.23 -10.05 9.01
CA TYR A 141 -0.13 -10.18 9.52
C TYR A 141 -1.13 -9.81 8.44
N LEU A 142 -2.27 -10.51 8.41
CA LEU A 142 -3.46 -9.98 7.74
C LEU A 142 -3.99 -8.86 8.63
N MET A 143 -4.21 -7.69 8.06
CA MET A 143 -4.72 -6.53 8.80
C MET A 143 -5.83 -5.86 8.02
N TRP A 144 -6.82 -5.30 8.71
CA TRP A 144 -7.93 -4.60 8.08
C TRP A 144 -8.46 -3.44 8.92
N ARG A 145 -9.14 -2.50 8.26
CA ARG A 145 -9.96 -1.47 8.91
C ARG A 145 -11.26 -1.23 8.15
N PRO A 146 -12.36 -0.89 8.84
CA PRO A 146 -13.54 -0.36 8.15
C PRO A 146 -13.20 0.99 7.52
N LEU A 147 -13.87 1.32 6.41
CA LEU A 147 -13.76 2.62 5.75
C LEU A 147 -14.66 3.65 6.42
#